data_AF-M4CDZ9-F1
#
_entry.id   AF-M4CDZ9-F1
#
_cell.length_a   1.000
_cell.length_b   1.000
_cell.length_c   1.000
_cell.angle_alpha   90.00
_cell.angle_beta   90.00
_cell.angle_gamma   90.00
#
_symmetry.space_group_name_H-M   'P 1'
#
loop_
_entity.id
_entity.type
_entity.pdbx_description
1 polymer ?
#
loop_
_entity_poly.entity_id
_entity_poly.type
_entity_poly.pdbx_seq_one_letter_code
_entity_poly.pdbx_strand_id
1 'polypeptide(L)'
;MLYNKRNSQVQHAKINAGALVSGFQRLNQLRLDIRIDKLPNELQFPSRITSLSLSSCGLSEDPMPVLEKLHSLKIVSLELNAFTGRKIVCSKAGFPKLHTLEFSILDKLRGMDGRRRVHAISLSFGDQ
;
A
#
# COMPACT_ATOMS: atom_id res chain seq x y z
N MET A 1 15.47 36.22 -23.70
CA MET A 1 14.29 35.34 -23.67
C MET A 1 14.45 34.36 -22.52
N LEU A 2 13.58 34.45 -21.51
CA LEU A 2 13.68 33.71 -20.25
C LEU A 2 13.14 32.29 -20.43
N TYR A 3 13.97 31.27 -20.19
CA TYR A 3 13.52 29.87 -20.11
C TYR A 3 12.64 29.72 -18.86
N ASN A 4 11.32 29.76 -19.06
CA ASN A 4 10.36 29.47 -18.00
C ASN A 4 10.32 27.95 -17.77
N LYS A 5 11.23 27.48 -16.91
CA LYS A 5 11.20 26.15 -16.32
C LYS A 5 9.89 26.05 -15.57
N ARG A 6 8.85 25.48 -16.21
CA ARG A 6 7.62 25.09 -15.53
C ARG A 6 8.03 24.32 -14.29
N ASN A 7 7.85 24.94 -13.13
CA ASN A 7 7.79 24.25 -11.86
C ASN A 7 6.61 23.29 -12.00
N SER A 8 6.86 22.09 -12.52
CA SER A 8 5.93 20.99 -12.52
C SER A 8 5.84 20.42 -11.10
N GLN A 9 5.48 21.26 -10.14
CA GLN A 9 4.72 20.82 -8.99
C GLN A 9 3.29 20.59 -9.50
N VAL A 10 3.12 19.53 -10.29
CA VAL A 10 1.79 18.94 -10.45
C VAL A 10 1.50 18.36 -9.08
N GLN A 11 0.79 19.13 -8.27
CA GLN A 11 0.21 18.63 -7.04
C GLN A 11 -0.87 17.65 -7.49
N HIS A 12 -0.47 16.39 -7.73
CA HIS A 12 -1.38 15.31 -8.07
C HIS A 12 -2.50 15.33 -7.03
N ALA A 13 -3.75 15.43 -7.48
CA ALA A 13 -4.90 15.45 -6.59
C ALA A 13 -4.82 14.25 -5.63
N LYS A 14 -4.65 14.55 -4.35
CA LYS A 14 -4.52 13.54 -3.30
C LYS A 14 -5.92 13.08 -2.93
N ILE A 15 -6.22 11.81 -3.17
CA ILE A 15 -7.54 11.24 -2.89
C ILE A 15 -7.57 10.79 -1.43
N ASN A 16 -8.63 11.17 -0.70
CA ASN A 16 -8.92 10.57 0.59
C ASN A 16 -9.58 9.21 0.35
N ALA A 17 -8.82 8.12 0.57
CA ALA A 17 -9.33 6.77 0.36
C ALA A 17 -10.47 6.38 1.33
N GLY A 18 -10.61 7.03 2.48
CA GLY A 18 -11.60 6.66 3.50
C GLY A 18 -13.04 6.63 3.00
N ALA A 19 -13.45 7.66 2.26
CA ALA A 19 -14.77 7.74 1.67
C ALA A 19 -15.02 6.66 0.60
N LEU A 20 -13.96 6.24 -0.10
CA LEU A 20 -14.03 5.18 -1.11
C LEU A 20 -14.25 3.82 -0.44
N VAL A 21 -13.54 3.54 0.65
CA VAL A 21 -13.62 2.22 1.29
C VAL A 21 -14.87 2.05 2.16
N SER A 22 -15.34 3.13 2.79
CA SER A 22 -16.50 3.09 3.68
C SER A 22 -17.82 2.73 2.97
N GLY A 23 -17.89 2.90 1.65
CA GLY A 23 -19.08 2.57 0.85
C GLY A 23 -19.33 1.06 0.69
N PHE A 24 -18.34 0.21 0.96
CA PHE A 24 -18.39 -1.21 0.58
C PHE A 24 -18.26 -2.16 1.78
N GLN A 25 -19.27 -2.20 2.64
CA GLN A 25 -19.27 -2.94 3.92
C GLN A 25 -19.13 -4.47 3.80
N ARG A 26 -19.40 -5.04 2.63
CA ARG A 26 -19.33 -6.50 2.36
C ARG A 26 -18.11 -6.91 1.53
N LEU A 27 -17.20 -5.99 1.26
CA LEU A 27 -16.04 -6.23 0.42
C LEU A 27 -15.01 -7.10 1.16
N ASN A 28 -14.60 -8.20 0.54
CA ASN A 28 -13.58 -9.08 1.07
C ASN A 28 -12.20 -8.80 0.46
N GLN A 29 -12.15 -8.19 -0.73
CA GLN A 29 -10.90 -7.91 -1.44
C GLN A 29 -10.90 -6.46 -1.91
N LEU A 30 -9.85 -5.72 -1.57
CA LEU A 30 -9.65 -4.34 -2.01
C LEU A 30 -8.32 -4.22 -2.74
N ARG A 31 -8.36 -3.66 -3.95
CA ARG A 31 -7.16 -3.23 -4.67
C ARG A 31 -7.22 -1.73 -4.87
N LEU A 32 -6.19 -1.02 -4.43
CA LEU A 32 -6.01 0.41 -4.65
C LEU A 32 -4.79 0.61 -5.54
N ASP A 33 -4.99 1.15 -6.74
CA ASP A 33 -3.91 1.59 -7.63
C ASP A 33 -4.03 3.11 -7.85
N ILE A 34 -4.02 3.84 -6.74
CA ILE A 34 -4.24 5.29 -6.71
C ILE A 34 -3.29 5.93 -5.70
N ARG A 35 -2.84 7.15 -6.00
CA ARG A 35 -1.99 7.92 -5.11
C ARG A 35 -2.79 8.47 -3.93
N ILE A 36 -2.40 8.10 -2.72
CA ILE A 36 -3.08 8.49 -1.48
C ILE A 36 -2.05 9.01 -0.48
N ASP A 37 -2.41 10.04 0.29
CA ASP A 37 -1.49 10.62 1.27
C ASP A 37 -1.30 9.74 2.49
N LYS A 38 -2.41 9.16 2.97
CA LYS A 38 -2.44 8.35 4.17
C LYS A 38 -3.46 7.24 4.00
N LEU A 39 -3.17 6.11 4.62
CA LEU A 39 -4.11 5.02 4.71
C LEU A 39 -5.30 5.43 5.60
N PRO A 40 -6.55 5.10 5.23
CA PRO A 40 -7.71 5.41 6.05
C PRO A 40 -7.65 4.70 7.41
N ASN A 41 -8.45 5.15 8.37
CA ASN A 41 -8.51 4.51 9.69
C ASN A 41 -9.10 3.09 9.58
N GLU A 42 -8.71 2.18 10.46
CA GLU A 42 -9.24 0.81 10.55
C GLU A 42 -10.78 0.75 10.50
N LEU A 43 -11.48 1.73 11.07
CA LEU A 43 -12.95 1.79 11.11
C LEU A 43 -13.58 2.11 9.75
N GLN A 44 -12.81 2.68 8.83
CA GLN A 44 -13.27 3.01 7.48
C GLN A 44 -13.13 1.83 6.53
N PHE A 45 -12.37 0.79 6.92
CA PHE A 45 -12.25 -0.42 6.13
C PHE A 45 -13.47 -1.33 6.28
N PRO A 46 -13.80 -2.12 5.24
CA PRO A 46 -14.81 -3.16 5.32
C PRO A 46 -14.46 -4.17 6.42
N SER A 47 -15.40 -4.46 7.30
CA SER A 47 -15.19 -5.37 8.45
C SER A 47 -14.77 -6.79 8.05
N ARG A 48 -15.09 -7.21 6.82
CA ARG A 48 -14.82 -8.55 6.28
C ARG A 48 -13.63 -8.58 5.31
N ILE A 49 -12.84 -7.53 5.23
CA ILE A 49 -11.69 -7.49 4.32
C ILE A 49 -10.69 -8.60 4.68
N THR A 50 -10.39 -9.45 3.70
CA THR A 50 -9.43 -10.56 3.81
C THR A 50 -8.23 -10.38 2.91
N SER A 51 -8.34 -9.59 1.83
CA SER A 51 -7.23 -9.28 0.94
C SER A 51 -7.14 -7.78 0.67
N LEU A 52 -5.94 -7.23 0.81
CA LEU A 52 -5.63 -5.85 0.49
C LEU A 52 -4.41 -5.80 -0.43
N SER A 53 -4.56 -5.17 -1.60
CA SER A 53 -3.48 -4.88 -2.53
C SER A 53 -3.37 -3.37 -2.70
N LEU A 54 -2.22 -2.80 -2.37
CA LEU A 54 -1.90 -1.39 -2.57
C LEU A 54 -0.84 -1.31 -3.66
N SER A 55 -1.08 -0.52 -4.69
CA SER A 55 -0.17 -0.28 -5.81
C SER A 55 -0.10 1.23 -6.08
N SER A 56 1.07 1.75 -6.43
CA SER A 56 1.27 3.17 -6.79
C SER A 56 0.77 4.19 -5.76
N CYS A 57 0.51 3.77 -4.52
CA CYS A 57 -0.08 4.61 -3.48
C CYS A 57 0.84 5.73 -3.00
N GLY A 58 2.16 5.48 -2.97
CA GLY A 58 3.13 6.48 -2.54
C GLY A 58 3.08 6.83 -1.05
N LEU A 59 2.63 5.89 -0.20
CA LEU A 59 2.50 6.10 1.24
C LEU A 59 3.86 6.43 1.86
N SER A 60 3.94 7.54 2.59
CA SER A 60 5.16 7.93 3.32
C SER A 60 5.21 7.35 4.75
N GLU A 61 4.03 7.12 5.34
CA GLU A 61 3.86 6.52 6.67
C GLU A 61 3.67 5.00 6.55
N ASP A 62 4.17 4.26 7.56
CA ASP A 62 4.06 2.81 7.62
C ASP A 62 2.59 2.38 7.65
N PRO A 63 2.10 1.58 6.68
CA PRO A 63 0.72 1.11 6.69
C PRO A 63 0.45 0.03 7.75
N MET A 64 1.48 -0.67 8.26
CA MET A 64 1.29 -1.84 9.13
C MET A 64 0.45 -1.58 10.39
N PRO A 65 0.60 -0.47 11.15
CA PRO A 65 -0.18 -0.24 12.36
C PRO A 65 -1.70 -0.16 12.15
N VAL A 66 -2.14 0.23 10.94
CA VAL A 66 -3.56 0.23 10.57
C VAL A 66 -3.99 -1.15 10.08
N LEU A 67 -3.15 -1.79 9.25
CA LEU A 67 -3.43 -3.10 8.70
C LEU A 67 -3.49 -4.19 9.78
N GLU A 68 -2.66 -4.09 10.82
CA GLU A 68 -2.68 -4.98 11.99
C GLU A 68 -4.03 -4.95 12.73
N LYS A 69 -4.74 -3.82 12.71
CA LYS A 69 -6.07 -3.75 13.35
C LYS A 69 -7.16 -4.46 12.54
N LEU A 70 -6.88 -4.83 11.29
CA LEU A 70 -7.81 -5.55 10.44
C LEU A 70 -7.66 -7.07 10.66
N HIS A 71 -8.25 -7.56 11.75
CA HIS A 71 -8.13 -8.95 12.21
C HIS A 71 -8.60 -10.03 11.21
N SER A 72 -9.33 -9.64 10.16
CA SER A 72 -9.80 -10.55 9.10
C SER A 72 -8.81 -10.68 7.93
N LEU A 73 -7.76 -9.85 7.88
CA LEU A 73 -6.78 -9.86 6.80
C LEU A 73 -6.00 -11.17 6.76
N LYS A 74 -5.95 -11.74 5.55
CA LYS A 74 -5.20 -12.95 5.19
C LYS A 74 -4.08 -12.65 4.21
N ILE A 75 -4.30 -11.69 3.32
CA ILE A 75 -3.36 -11.34 2.27
C ILE A 75 -3.17 -9.83 2.28
N VAL A 76 -1.91 -9.40 2.34
CA VAL A 76 -1.52 -8.01 2.14
C VAL A 76 -0.45 -7.98 1.06
N SER A 77 -0.67 -7.17 0.02
CA SER A 77 0.28 -6.95 -1.06
C SER A 77 0.57 -5.46 -1.19
N LEU A 78 1.84 -5.07 -1.09
CA LEU A 78 2.34 -3.73 -1.37
C LEU A 78 3.17 -3.75 -2.65
N GLU A 79 2.63 -3.19 -3.72
CA GLU A 79 3.18 -3.26 -5.07
C GLU A 79 3.62 -1.89 -5.59
N LEU A 80 4.56 -1.87 -6.54
CA LEU A 80 4.88 -0.71 -7.38
C LEU A 80 4.84 0.67 -6.68
N ASN A 81 5.83 1.01 -5.84
CA ASN A 81 5.87 2.27 -5.09
C ASN A 81 4.65 2.52 -4.17
N ALA A 82 3.93 1.48 -3.72
CA ALA A 82 2.86 1.63 -2.74
C ALA A 82 3.33 2.28 -1.44
N PHE A 83 4.55 1.95 -1.01
CA PHE A 83 5.22 2.56 0.14
C PHE A 83 6.55 3.18 -0.29
N THR A 84 6.78 4.41 0.16
CA THR A 84 7.98 5.21 -0.10
C THR A 84 8.74 5.59 1.18
N GLY A 85 8.23 5.17 2.34
CA GLY A 85 8.93 5.33 3.60
C GLY A 85 10.16 4.41 3.69
N ARG A 86 10.98 4.63 4.72
CA ARG A 86 12.30 3.96 4.85
C ARG A 86 12.26 2.64 5.60
N LYS A 87 11.22 2.42 6.41
CA LYS A 87 11.11 1.28 7.32
C LYS A 87 9.66 0.85 7.44
N ILE A 88 9.44 -0.45 7.36
CA ILE A 88 8.18 -1.11 7.69
C ILE A 88 8.42 -1.91 8.96
N VAL A 89 7.55 -1.75 9.96
CA VAL A 89 7.56 -2.49 11.21
C VAL A 89 6.28 -3.29 11.28
N CYS A 90 6.41 -4.61 11.23
CA CYS A 90 5.30 -5.53 11.36
C CYS A 90 5.41 -6.27 12.70
N SER A 91 4.36 -6.20 13.52
CA SER A 91 4.23 -6.98 14.74
C SER A 91 3.60 -8.33 14.44
N LYS A 92 4.28 -9.41 14.84
CA LYS A 92 3.74 -10.77 14.72
C LYS A 92 2.41 -10.94 15.48
N ALA A 93 2.18 -10.18 16.54
CA ALA A 93 0.95 -10.22 17.32
C ALA A 93 -0.21 -9.43 16.68
N GLY A 94 0.08 -8.54 15.73
CA GLY A 94 -0.94 -7.70 15.09
C GLY A 94 -1.78 -8.44 14.05
N PHE A 95 -1.27 -9.53 13.48
CA PHE A 95 -1.89 -10.18 12.34
C PHE A 95 -2.35 -11.62 12.65
N PRO A 96 -3.50 -11.82 13.32
CA PRO A 96 -3.93 -13.13 13.79
C PRO A 96 -4.30 -14.12 12.68
N LYS A 97 -4.59 -13.63 11.46
CA LYS A 97 -5.06 -14.46 10.33
C LYS A 97 -4.25 -14.24 9.05
N LEU A 98 -3.15 -13.50 9.11
CA LEU A 98 -2.38 -13.17 7.91
C LEU A 98 -1.61 -14.41 7.47
N HIS A 99 -1.87 -14.86 6.25
CA HIS A 99 -1.18 -15.97 5.60
C HIS A 99 -0.02 -15.47 4.74
N THR A 100 -0.25 -14.36 4.04
CA THR A 100 0.65 -13.87 3.00
C THR A 100 0.87 -12.37 3.12
N LEU A 101 2.12 -11.97 3.19
CA LEU A 101 2.56 -10.58 3.11
C LEU A 101 3.55 -10.43 1.96
N GLU A 102 3.15 -9.70 0.92
CA GLU A 102 3.93 -9.49 -0.30
C GLU A 102 4.39 -8.05 -0.41
N PHE A 103 5.67 -7.87 -0.73
CA PHE A 103 6.27 -6.58 -1.04
C PHE A 103 6.92 -6.66 -2.41
N SER A 104 6.41 -5.91 -3.39
CA SER A 104 7.08 -5.71 -4.66
C SER A 104 7.80 -4.36 -4.65
N ILE A 105 9.10 -4.41 -4.35
CA ILE A 105 9.97 -3.23 -4.33
C ILE A 105 10.48 -2.99 -5.75
N LEU A 106 10.26 -1.77 -6.25
CA LEU A 106 10.91 -1.29 -7.46
C LEU A 106 12.28 -0.73 -7.07
N ASP A 107 13.34 -1.46 -7.39
CA ASP A 107 14.68 -0.88 -7.32
C ASP A 107 14.81 0.18 -8.41
N LYS A 108 15.14 1.41 -8.00
CA LYS A 108 15.63 2.43 -8.92
C LYS A 108 17.05 2.06 -9.31
N LEU A 109 17.21 1.10 -10.22
CA LEU A 109 18.49 0.90 -10.89
C LEU A 109 18.78 2.16 -11.71
N ARG A 110 19.81 2.88 -11.27
CA ARG A 110 20.35 4.06 -11.92
C ARG A 110 21.13 3.59 -13.16
N GLY A 111 20.41 3.28 -14.23
CA GLY A 111 20.98 2.86 -15.50
C GLY A 111 19.92 2.95 -16.58
N MET A 112 20.23 3.64 -17.68
CA MET A 112 19.31 4.09 -18.72
C MET A 112 18.78 2.96 -19.63
N ASP A 113 18.16 1.93 -19.08
CA ASP A 113 17.37 0.98 -19.86
C ASP A 113 15.99 0.81 -19.22
N GLY A 114 14.93 0.86 -20.03
CA GLY A 114 13.54 1.04 -19.63
C GLY A 114 12.91 -0.11 -18.84
N ARG A 115 13.70 -1.04 -18.30
CA ARG A 115 13.23 -2.17 -17.48
C ARG A 115 13.52 -1.92 -16.02
N ARG A 116 12.51 -1.43 -15.29
CA ARG A 116 12.55 -1.46 -13.82
C ARG A 116 12.48 -2.92 -13.38
N ARG A 117 13.45 -3.37 -12.58
CA ARG A 117 13.39 -4.70 -11.96
C ARG A 117 12.48 -4.62 -10.74
N VAL A 118 11.45 -5.45 -10.72
CA VAL A 118 10.57 -5.63 -9.56
C VAL A 118 11.12 -6.80 -8.77
N HIS A 119 11.46 -6.57 -7.51
CA HIS A 119 11.80 -7.64 -6.57
C HIS A 119 10.60 -7.89 -5.67
N ALA A 120 10.00 -9.06 -5.78
CA ALA A 120 8.94 -9.51 -4.88
C ALA A 120 9.56 -10.24 -3.68
N ILE A 121 9.24 -9.78 -2.48
CA ILE A 121 9.54 -10.44 -1.21
C ILE A 121 8.20 -10.91 -0.66
N SER A 122 8.03 -12.23 -0.54
CA SER A 122 6.85 -12.84 0.07
C SER A 122 7.21 -13.44 1.41
N LEU A 123 6.52 -13.01 2.47
CA LEU A 123 6.56 -13.63 3.78
C LEU A 123 5.27 -14.41 3.96
N SER A 124 5.39 -15.74 4.03
CA SER A 124 4.28 -16.63 4.35
C SER A 124 4.31 -17.00 5.83
N PHE A 125 3.20 -16.80 6.51
CA PHE A 125 3.00 -17.24 7.88
C PHE A 125 2.22 -18.55 7.84
N GLY A 126 2.77 -19.61 8.43
CA GLY A 126 2.12 -20.91 8.47
C GLY A 126 0.85 -20.87 9.33
N ASP A 127 -0.13 -21.73 8.99
CA ASP A 127 -1.34 -21.91 9.81
C ASP A 127 -0.93 -22.34 11.23
N GLN A 128 -1.35 -21.56 12.22
CA GLN A 128 -1.21 -21.86 13.64
C GLN A 128 -2.47 -22.54 14.17
#